data_AF-A0A835YAF1-F1
#
_entry.id   AF-A0A835YAF1-F1
#
_cell.length_a   1.000
_cell.length_b   1.000
_cell.length_c   1.000
_cell.angle_alpha   90.00
_cell.angle_beta   90.00
_cell.angle_gamma   90.00
#
_symmetry.space_group_name_H-M   'P 1'
#
loop_
_entity.id
_entity.type
_entity.pdbx_description
1 polymer ?
#
loop_
_entity_poly.entity_id
_entity_poly.type
_entity_poly.pdbx_seq_one_letter_code
_entity_poly.pdbx_strand_id
1 'polypeptide(L)'
;MPRQKPRAQPLAGLAAASDGAAAVASTSGRAPAKAPAPAPAPAPSPAAPTPTAASSSQRQEEAPRQQQGQGVTVTAAAPWRGSSAAAAAPEAHGSGSGSEEVDDAAEGNQLSDRPPDWDPWSDPEVVRELEAQDIPVLPELCTAQHVIVRDGFLTPQLAGALRGVFDGRFADPRATHPERFVWDYWHVPDQYTLIRTQAAVYFPDELYAQLEDALLSYGETQLGCRAISPIWMSYYVDGCGQELHCDNPHGPFAFVLSLTMDWDKREFVGGETMILKPEVLNYWRSFDPRKGLELQHLVTRVPSPFNRLTVFDPRFPHGVRQVHGTRDPRKGRLVLHGWFTEPAPFFSGPLDPAEAAAALSEGLEPLWAALEAVSGLVSGTLISRVTISGATGAVTDLTWLADTLVEVPNHDRAAAEALLEGRVLPRLRALVQGEVKECLMGLTFPAAESGEDSHLTLPLVFE
;
A
#
# COMPACT_ATOMS: atom_id res chain seq x y z
N MET A 1 59.18 24.31 0.07
CA MET A 1 60.13 24.82 1.08
C MET A 1 59.32 25.29 2.29
N PRO A 2 59.39 24.58 3.44
CA PRO A 2 58.49 24.74 4.58
C PRO A 2 59.13 25.57 5.71
N ARG A 3 58.30 26.07 6.66
CA ARG A 3 58.63 26.46 8.05
C ARG A 3 57.34 27.02 8.68
N GLN A 4 56.94 26.79 9.93
CA GLN A 4 57.43 25.98 11.03
C GLN A 4 56.31 25.95 12.11
N LYS A 5 56.13 24.81 12.79
CA LYS A 5 55.34 24.69 14.03
C LYS A 5 55.99 25.50 15.17
N PRO A 6 55.27 25.69 16.29
CA PRO A 6 55.89 25.47 17.59
C PRO A 6 55.22 24.33 18.38
N ARG A 7 56.10 23.61 19.10
CA ARG A 7 55.85 22.50 20.02
C ARG A 7 55.44 23.03 21.40
N ALA A 8 54.80 22.12 22.12
CA ALA A 8 54.39 22.15 23.52
C ALA A 8 55.55 22.33 24.54
N GLN A 9 55.14 22.54 25.81
CA GLN A 9 55.42 21.70 27.02
C GLN A 9 55.73 22.52 28.31
N PRO A 10 55.74 21.92 29.54
CA PRO A 10 54.78 22.22 30.62
C PRO A 10 55.43 22.58 31.99
N LEU A 11 54.63 22.86 33.03
CA LEU A 11 54.98 22.86 34.47
C LEU A 11 53.66 22.64 35.26
N ALA A 12 53.40 21.61 36.06
CA ALA A 12 54.06 20.98 37.21
C ALA A 12 53.81 21.66 38.58
N GLY A 13 53.28 20.86 39.53
CA GLY A 13 53.37 21.03 40.99
C GLY A 13 52.16 21.72 41.64
N LEU A 14 51.65 21.33 42.83
CA LEU A 14 52.07 20.34 43.83
C LEU A 14 50.98 20.27 44.93
N ALA A 15 50.70 19.05 45.43
CA ALA A 15 50.44 18.59 46.82
C ALA A 15 49.50 19.39 47.78
N ALA A 16 48.83 18.85 48.80
CA ALA A 16 48.94 17.64 49.63
C ALA A 16 47.55 17.42 50.31
N ALA A 17 46.98 16.22 50.46
CA ALA A 17 47.26 15.13 51.41
C ALA A 17 46.92 15.40 52.91
N SER A 18 45.96 14.64 53.44
CA SER A 18 45.96 13.93 54.75
C SER A 18 44.62 13.18 54.86
N ASP A 19 44.53 11.85 54.81
CA ASP A 19 45.01 10.75 55.67
C ASP A 19 44.33 10.62 57.05
N GLY A 20 43.92 9.37 57.34
CA GLY A 20 43.63 8.82 58.68
C GLY A 20 42.21 8.26 58.85
N ALA A 21 41.86 7.04 58.43
CA ALA A 21 42.25 5.69 58.89
C ALA A 21 41.47 5.12 60.11
N ALA A 22 40.81 3.96 59.87
CA ALA A 22 40.55 2.80 60.75
C ALA A 22 39.69 3.01 62.04
N ALA A 23 38.92 2.07 62.61
CA ALA A 23 38.82 0.61 62.44
C ALA A 23 37.58 0.05 63.21
N VAL A 24 37.13 -1.15 62.81
CA VAL A 24 36.71 -2.31 63.65
C VAL A 24 35.30 -2.39 64.29
N ALA A 25 34.55 -3.36 63.76
CA ALA A 25 33.65 -4.38 64.34
C ALA A 25 32.49 -4.02 65.30
N SER A 26 31.29 -4.51 64.94
CA SER A 26 30.54 -5.42 65.83
C SER A 26 29.55 -6.29 65.05
N THR A 27 29.56 -7.57 65.44
CA THR A 27 28.65 -8.64 65.05
C THR A 27 27.36 -8.56 65.87
N SER A 28 26.21 -8.72 65.22
CA SER A 28 25.01 -9.25 65.91
C SER A 28 24.21 -10.12 64.94
N GLY A 29 24.06 -11.38 65.32
CA GLY A 29 23.36 -12.39 64.56
C GLY A 29 21.85 -12.15 64.59
N ARG A 30 21.21 -12.40 63.44
CA ARG A 30 19.75 -12.48 63.34
C ARG A 30 19.38 -13.88 62.84
N ALA A 31 18.56 -14.56 63.64
CA ALA A 31 18.11 -15.92 63.47
C ALA A 31 17.39 -16.16 62.13
N PRO A 32 17.40 -17.41 61.60
CA PRO A 32 16.73 -17.74 60.34
C PRO A 32 15.20 -17.69 60.50
N ALA A 33 14.55 -16.96 59.60
CA ALA A 33 13.10 -16.91 59.49
C ALA A 33 12.54 -18.27 59.06
N LYS A 34 11.55 -18.73 59.81
CA LYS A 34 10.79 -19.96 59.65
C LYS A 34 10.00 -19.89 58.33
N ALA A 35 10.13 -20.91 57.48
CA ALA A 35 9.36 -21.04 56.25
C ALA A 35 7.84 -21.05 56.54
N PRO A 36 7.01 -20.36 55.73
CA PRO A 36 5.56 -20.40 55.90
C PRO A 36 5.01 -21.78 55.51
N ALA A 37 4.06 -22.28 56.31
CA ALA A 37 3.33 -23.51 56.04
C ALA A 37 2.49 -23.39 54.77
N PRO A 38 2.28 -24.48 54.00
CA PRO A 38 1.44 -24.46 52.81
C PRO A 38 -0.03 -24.17 53.19
N ALA A 39 -0.69 -23.36 52.35
CA ALA A 39 -2.10 -23.03 52.50
C ALA A 39 -2.98 -24.29 52.41
N PRO A 40 -4.08 -24.37 53.19
CA PRO A 40 -5.02 -25.48 53.10
C PRO A 40 -5.75 -25.47 51.74
N ALA A 41 -5.95 -26.66 51.18
CA ALA A 41 -6.71 -26.84 49.94
C ALA A 41 -8.15 -26.32 50.08
N PRO A 42 -8.72 -25.67 49.05
CA PRO A 42 -10.10 -25.20 49.11
C PRO A 42 -11.08 -26.39 49.15
N ALA A 43 -12.10 -26.25 50.00
CA ALA A 43 -13.21 -27.20 50.09
C ALA A 43 -14.02 -27.23 48.78
N PRO A 44 -14.59 -28.39 48.38
CA PRO A 44 -15.42 -28.47 47.19
C PRO A 44 -16.72 -27.66 47.41
N SER A 45 -16.97 -26.69 46.53
CA SER A 45 -18.25 -25.97 46.51
C SER A 45 -19.37 -26.82 45.91
N PRO A 46 -20.61 -26.65 46.40
CA PRO A 46 -21.72 -27.54 46.10
C PRO A 46 -22.27 -27.32 44.68
N ALA A 47 -22.67 -28.42 44.05
CA ALA A 47 -23.35 -28.43 42.77
C ALA A 47 -24.80 -27.91 42.91
N ALA A 48 -25.19 -27.04 41.98
CA ALA A 48 -26.58 -26.82 41.52
C ALA A 48 -26.55 -25.81 40.35
N PRO A 49 -27.65 -25.62 39.58
CA PRO A 49 -28.46 -26.62 38.87
C PRO A 49 -28.58 -26.27 37.36
N THR A 50 -28.93 -27.22 36.52
CA THR A 50 -29.51 -26.97 35.17
C THR A 50 -31.04 -26.94 35.25
N PRO A 51 -31.82 -26.49 34.24
CA PRO A 51 -31.52 -25.84 32.95
C PRO A 51 -32.46 -24.63 32.61
N THR A 52 -32.21 -23.88 31.51
CA THR A 52 -33.10 -23.78 30.30
C THR A 52 -32.73 -22.62 29.35
N ALA A 53 -32.44 -23.02 28.10
CA ALA A 53 -32.89 -22.53 26.78
C ALA A 53 -32.70 -21.07 26.27
N ALA A 54 -32.43 -21.02 24.95
CA ALA A 54 -32.28 -19.90 23.99
C ALA A 54 -30.89 -19.24 23.96
N SER A 55 -30.18 -19.06 22.84
CA SER A 55 -30.47 -19.23 21.41
C SER A 55 -29.20 -19.63 20.64
N SER A 56 -29.42 -20.36 19.55
CA SER A 56 -28.46 -21.01 18.65
C SER A 56 -27.50 -20.08 17.90
N SER A 57 -26.19 -20.29 18.07
CA SER A 57 -25.16 -19.96 17.09
C SER A 57 -24.89 -21.18 16.22
N GLN A 58 -25.33 -21.16 14.96
CA GLN A 58 -24.97 -22.16 13.96
C GLN A 58 -23.55 -21.90 13.48
N ARG A 59 -22.67 -22.88 13.70
CA ARG A 59 -21.45 -23.11 12.91
C ARG A 59 -21.87 -23.52 11.50
N GLN A 60 -21.22 -22.98 10.48
CA GLN A 60 -21.14 -23.64 9.17
C GLN A 60 -19.69 -24.03 8.92
N GLU A 61 -19.53 -25.32 8.67
CA GLU A 61 -18.33 -25.98 8.15
C GLU A 61 -18.22 -25.67 6.65
N GLU A 62 -17.05 -25.23 6.20
CA GLU A 62 -16.74 -25.11 4.77
C GLU A 62 -16.10 -26.42 4.26
N ALA A 63 -16.69 -26.99 3.22
CA ALA A 63 -16.11 -28.01 2.37
C ALA A 63 -15.77 -27.39 0.99
N PRO A 64 -14.71 -27.87 0.30
CA PRO A 64 -14.10 -27.14 -0.80
C PRO A 64 -14.92 -27.23 -2.09
N ARG A 65 -15.19 -26.09 -2.73
CA ARG A 65 -15.73 -26.02 -4.09
C ARG A 65 -14.61 -25.85 -5.12
N GLN A 66 -14.61 -26.75 -6.10
CA GLN A 66 -13.81 -26.69 -7.33
C GLN A 66 -14.13 -25.40 -8.10
N GLN A 67 -13.11 -24.61 -8.42
CA GLN A 67 -13.21 -23.51 -9.39
C GLN A 67 -13.13 -24.09 -10.81
N GLN A 68 -14.22 -23.95 -11.56
CA GLN A 68 -14.21 -23.91 -13.02
C GLN A 68 -14.09 -22.44 -13.44
N GLY A 69 -13.25 -22.18 -14.45
CA GLY A 69 -12.86 -20.85 -14.89
C GLY A 69 -14.04 -19.94 -15.25
N GLN A 70 -13.95 -18.68 -14.81
CA GLN A 70 -14.83 -17.60 -15.22
C GLN A 70 -13.96 -16.49 -15.83
N GLY A 71 -14.49 -15.89 -16.91
CA GLY A 71 -13.84 -14.85 -17.69
C GLY A 71 -13.58 -13.58 -16.88
N VAL A 72 -12.53 -12.89 -17.32
CA VAL A 72 -12.08 -11.58 -16.84
C VAL A 72 -13.14 -10.52 -17.13
N THR A 73 -13.39 -9.62 -16.16
CA THR A 73 -14.39 -8.54 -16.26
C THR A 73 -13.70 -7.19 -16.10
N VAL A 74 -13.86 -6.28 -17.06
CA VAL A 74 -13.54 -4.85 -16.84
C VAL A 74 -14.77 -4.22 -16.20
N THR A 75 -14.66 -3.82 -14.92
CA THR A 75 -15.75 -3.14 -14.22
C THR A 75 -15.35 -1.70 -13.89
N ALA A 76 -16.05 -0.72 -14.48
CA ALA A 76 -16.49 0.40 -13.66
C ALA A 76 -17.59 -0.13 -12.73
N ALA A 77 -17.61 0.27 -11.46
CA ALA A 77 -18.71 -0.08 -10.57
C ALA A 77 -20.05 0.31 -11.21
N ALA A 78 -20.75 -0.68 -11.77
CA ALA A 78 -21.96 -0.48 -12.56
C ALA A 78 -23.21 -0.53 -11.69
N PRO A 79 -24.28 0.21 -12.03
CA PRO A 79 -25.58 0.03 -11.42
C PRO A 79 -26.32 -1.18 -12.04
N TRP A 80 -26.57 -2.19 -11.20
CA TRP A 80 -27.67 -3.18 -11.19
C TRP A 80 -28.34 -3.71 -12.50
N ARG A 81 -28.35 -5.07 -12.59
CA ARG A 81 -29.19 -6.07 -13.34
C ARG A 81 -28.40 -6.81 -14.44
N GLY A 82 -28.58 -8.09 -14.77
CA GLY A 82 -29.36 -9.23 -14.30
C GLY A 82 -29.03 -10.42 -15.25
N SER A 83 -28.79 -11.62 -14.71
CA SER A 83 -28.17 -12.74 -15.45
C SER A 83 -29.08 -13.48 -16.44
N SER A 84 -28.53 -13.98 -17.56
CA SER A 84 -28.84 -15.33 -18.05
C SER A 84 -27.73 -15.88 -18.97
N ALA A 85 -27.32 -17.13 -18.70
CA ALA A 85 -26.32 -17.89 -19.43
C ALA A 85 -26.90 -18.68 -20.61
N ALA A 86 -26.06 -18.98 -21.62
CA ALA A 86 -26.10 -20.24 -22.37
C ALA A 86 -24.76 -20.47 -23.09
N ALA A 87 -24.12 -21.61 -22.80
CA ALA A 87 -22.89 -22.08 -23.43
C ALA A 87 -23.20 -23.00 -24.62
N ALA A 88 -22.31 -23.00 -25.61
CA ALA A 88 -22.16 -24.09 -26.57
C ALA A 88 -20.71 -24.14 -27.10
N ALA A 89 -20.02 -25.26 -26.84
CA ALA A 89 -18.86 -25.72 -27.61
C ALA A 89 -19.38 -26.41 -28.90
N PRO A 90 -18.57 -26.65 -29.95
CA PRO A 90 -17.58 -27.74 -29.88
C PRO A 90 -16.33 -27.66 -30.78
N GLU A 91 -15.39 -28.55 -30.43
CA GLU A 91 -14.57 -29.44 -31.29
C GLU A 91 -13.39 -28.96 -32.15
N ALA A 92 -12.37 -29.82 -32.06
CA ALA A 92 -11.02 -29.74 -32.58
C ALA A 92 -10.89 -30.36 -33.98
N HIS A 93 -9.87 -29.95 -34.74
CA HIS A 93 -9.07 -30.80 -35.63
C HIS A 93 -7.92 -29.98 -36.26
N GLY A 94 -6.74 -30.58 -36.42
CA GLY A 94 -5.76 -30.09 -37.42
C GLY A 94 -4.29 -30.21 -37.03
N SER A 95 -3.75 -31.41 -37.11
CA SER A 95 -2.31 -31.70 -37.13
C SER A 95 -1.60 -31.09 -38.34
N GLY A 96 -0.47 -30.43 -38.14
CA GLY A 96 0.43 -29.99 -39.22
C GLY A 96 1.85 -29.74 -38.70
N SER A 97 2.68 -30.78 -38.73
CA SER A 97 4.12 -30.68 -38.46
C SER A 97 4.85 -30.17 -39.70
N GLY A 98 5.31 -28.92 -39.67
CA GLY A 98 6.23 -28.35 -40.65
C GLY A 98 7.44 -27.78 -39.93
N SER A 99 8.57 -28.46 -40.05
CA SER A 99 9.88 -28.00 -39.60
C SER A 99 10.47 -27.06 -40.66
N GLU A 100 10.60 -25.78 -40.35
CA GLU A 100 11.43 -24.85 -41.12
C GLU A 100 12.53 -24.29 -40.22
N GLU A 101 13.76 -24.48 -40.70
CA GLU A 101 15.00 -23.91 -40.18
C GLU A 101 14.92 -22.38 -40.24
N VAL A 102 15.20 -21.71 -39.13
CA VAL A 102 15.37 -20.25 -39.09
C VAL A 102 16.83 -19.97 -38.77
N ASP A 103 17.47 -19.28 -39.71
CA ASP A 103 18.83 -18.76 -39.64
C ASP A 103 19.02 -17.84 -38.41
N ASP A 104 20.05 -18.16 -37.62
CA ASP A 104 20.60 -17.34 -36.54
C ASP A 104 21.19 -16.02 -37.09
N ALA A 105 20.40 -14.95 -37.07
CA ALA A 105 20.90 -13.59 -37.13
C ALA A 105 21.00 -13.03 -35.72
N ALA A 106 22.20 -13.08 -35.16
CA ALA A 106 22.55 -12.50 -33.87
C ALA A 106 22.46 -10.96 -33.93
N GLU A 107 21.29 -10.40 -33.59
CA GLU A 107 21.19 -9.01 -33.13
C GLU A 107 21.56 -8.95 -31.65
N GLY A 108 22.62 -8.21 -31.36
CA GLY A 108 23.20 -8.06 -30.03
C GLY A 108 22.17 -7.53 -29.04
N ASN A 109 22.01 -8.25 -27.93
CA ASN A 109 21.14 -7.92 -26.82
C ASN A 109 21.61 -6.64 -26.10
N GLN A 110 21.22 -5.47 -26.60
CA GLN A 110 21.54 -4.15 -26.02
C GLN A 110 20.80 -3.86 -24.69
N LEU A 111 19.95 -4.78 -24.22
CA LEU A 111 19.27 -4.68 -22.92
C LEU A 111 20.22 -4.67 -21.71
N SER A 112 21.47 -5.11 -21.89
CA SER A 112 22.41 -5.32 -20.78
C SER A 112 23.10 -4.06 -20.23
N ASP A 113 22.98 -2.91 -20.91
CA ASP A 113 23.62 -1.64 -20.53
C ASP A 113 22.67 -0.66 -19.79
N ARG A 114 21.44 -1.06 -19.52
CA ARG A 114 20.42 -0.21 -18.91
C ARG A 114 20.61 -0.07 -17.37
N PRO A 115 20.38 1.12 -16.80
CA PRO A 115 20.61 1.38 -15.37
C PRO A 115 19.61 0.63 -14.46
N PRO A 116 19.88 0.50 -13.15
CA PRO A 116 19.06 -0.28 -12.22
C PRO A 116 17.66 0.28 -11.95
N ASP A 117 17.43 1.55 -12.29
CA ASP A 117 16.16 2.27 -12.27
C ASP A 117 15.58 2.42 -13.68
N TRP A 118 16.08 1.63 -14.64
CA TRP A 118 15.63 1.69 -16.02
C TRP A 118 14.15 1.38 -16.12
N ASP A 119 13.41 2.42 -16.47
CA ASP A 119 12.01 2.35 -16.79
C ASP A 119 11.87 2.26 -18.33
N PRO A 120 11.33 1.14 -18.88
CA PRO A 120 11.07 1.02 -20.31
C PRO A 120 10.28 2.18 -20.91
N TRP A 121 9.49 2.89 -20.10
CA TRP A 121 8.62 3.99 -20.53
C TRP A 121 9.34 5.34 -20.64
N SER A 122 10.48 5.46 -19.97
CA SER A 122 11.40 6.61 -20.09
C SER A 122 12.54 6.36 -21.08
N ASP A 123 12.59 5.16 -21.67
CA ASP A 123 13.61 4.80 -22.65
C ASP A 123 13.40 5.60 -23.95
N PRO A 124 14.38 6.42 -24.37
CA PRO A 124 14.26 7.21 -25.60
C PRO A 124 13.97 6.37 -26.85
N GLU A 125 14.39 5.10 -26.91
CA GLU A 125 14.07 4.21 -28.02
C GLU A 125 12.61 3.80 -28.02
N VAL A 126 12.05 3.49 -26.86
CA VAL A 126 10.62 3.17 -26.70
C VAL A 126 9.77 4.38 -27.04
N VAL A 127 10.13 5.58 -26.56
CA VAL A 127 9.48 6.85 -26.92
C VAL A 127 9.51 7.05 -28.44
N ARG A 128 10.66 6.89 -29.08
CA ARG A 128 10.82 7.05 -30.53
C ARG A 128 10.01 6.00 -31.33
N GLU A 129 9.92 4.76 -30.83
CA GLU A 129 9.10 3.71 -31.44
C GLU A 129 7.60 3.99 -31.33
N LEU A 130 7.15 4.55 -30.23
CA LEU A 130 5.75 4.96 -30.04
C LEU A 130 5.41 6.13 -30.98
N GLU A 131 6.27 7.15 -31.05
CA GLU A 131 6.14 8.26 -32.00
C GLU A 131 6.11 7.78 -33.46
N ALA A 132 6.96 6.81 -33.83
CA ALA A 132 7.02 6.26 -35.19
C ALA A 132 5.76 5.48 -35.61
N GLN A 133 4.88 5.17 -34.66
CA GLN A 133 3.66 4.39 -34.90
C GLN A 133 2.38 5.18 -34.60
N ASP A 134 2.51 6.51 -34.54
CA ASP A 134 1.43 7.45 -34.23
C ASP A 134 0.73 7.14 -32.90
N ILE A 135 1.40 6.44 -31.97
CA ILE A 135 0.89 6.22 -30.62
C ILE A 135 1.28 7.44 -29.79
N PRO A 136 0.33 8.19 -29.21
CA PRO A 136 0.64 9.38 -28.43
C PRO A 136 1.55 9.03 -27.24
N VAL A 137 2.80 9.50 -27.26
CA VAL A 137 3.65 9.48 -26.07
C VAL A 137 3.15 10.58 -25.16
N LEU A 138 2.32 10.22 -24.19
CA LEU A 138 1.91 11.16 -23.16
C LEU A 138 3.17 11.52 -22.33
N PRO A 139 3.53 12.81 -22.19
CA PRO A 139 4.62 13.22 -21.29
C PRO A 139 4.39 12.75 -19.85
N GLU A 140 3.14 12.47 -19.50
CA GLU A 140 2.69 11.89 -18.24
C GLU A 140 2.71 10.35 -18.19
N LEU A 141 3.36 9.66 -19.15
CA LEU A 141 3.75 8.24 -19.07
C LEU A 141 4.83 8.07 -17.98
N CYS A 142 4.53 8.51 -16.76
CA CYS A 142 5.35 8.29 -15.59
C CYS A 142 5.34 6.79 -15.28
N THR A 143 6.45 6.28 -14.76
CA THR A 143 6.59 4.94 -14.19
C THR A 143 5.33 4.54 -13.40
N ALA A 144 4.83 3.31 -13.59
CA ALA A 144 3.68 2.82 -12.84
C ALA A 144 3.85 3.12 -11.34
N GLN A 145 2.89 3.87 -10.78
CA GLN A 145 2.94 4.40 -9.42
C GLN A 145 2.38 3.37 -8.43
N HIS A 146 3.14 2.29 -8.25
CA HIS A 146 2.81 1.26 -7.25
C HIS A 146 3.02 1.74 -5.80
N VAL A 147 3.67 2.89 -5.59
CA VAL A 147 3.83 3.56 -4.30
C VAL A 147 3.65 5.07 -4.46
N ILE A 148 2.77 5.66 -3.66
CA ILE A 148 2.51 7.10 -3.55
C ILE A 148 2.82 7.53 -2.11
N VAL A 149 3.56 8.62 -1.96
CA VAL A 149 3.93 9.16 -0.65
C VAL A 149 3.48 10.60 -0.53
N ARG A 150 2.80 10.92 0.57
CA ARG A 150 2.39 12.28 0.92
C ARG A 150 2.86 12.62 2.34
N ASP A 151 3.86 13.50 2.40
CA ASP A 151 4.30 14.09 3.66
C ASP A 151 3.35 15.18 4.14
N GLY A 152 3.26 15.36 5.46
CA GLY A 152 2.39 16.37 6.05
C GLY A 152 0.91 16.12 5.73
N PHE A 153 0.48 14.85 5.70
CA PHE A 153 -0.84 14.46 5.23
C PHE A 153 -1.97 15.12 6.01
N LEU A 154 -1.97 14.96 7.34
CA LEU A 154 -2.93 15.60 8.23
C LEU A 154 -2.47 17.02 8.58
N THR A 155 -3.38 17.85 9.08
CA THR A 155 -3.00 19.11 9.70
C THR A 155 -2.04 18.85 10.88
N PRO A 156 -1.04 19.71 11.13
CA PRO A 156 -0.11 19.52 12.24
C PRO A 156 -0.81 19.36 13.60
N GLN A 157 -1.93 20.06 13.77
CA GLN A 157 -2.75 20.00 14.98
C GLN A 157 -3.38 18.61 15.17
N LEU A 158 -4.01 18.06 14.13
CA LEU A 158 -4.65 16.74 14.19
C LEU A 158 -3.62 15.62 14.36
N ALA A 159 -2.54 15.64 13.57
CA ALA A 159 -1.46 14.66 13.69
C ALA A 159 -0.84 14.67 15.10
N GLY A 160 -0.58 15.87 15.63
CA GLY A 160 -0.06 16.07 16.98
C GLY A 160 -1.03 15.59 18.06
N ALA A 161 -2.33 15.83 17.90
CA ALA A 161 -3.36 15.38 18.83
C ALA A 161 -3.46 13.84 18.87
N LEU A 162 -3.53 13.19 17.70
CA LEU A 162 -3.55 11.72 17.60
C LEU A 162 -2.31 11.10 18.25
N ARG A 163 -1.12 11.62 17.94
CA ARG A 163 0.11 11.15 18.56
C ARG A 163 0.16 11.44 20.06
N GLY A 164 -0.35 12.58 20.50
CA GLY A 164 -0.45 12.96 21.91
C GLY A 164 -1.34 12.01 22.72
N VAL A 165 -2.44 11.51 22.15
CA VAL A 165 -3.26 10.47 22.79
C VAL A 165 -2.42 9.22 23.08
N PHE A 166 -1.64 8.76 22.09
CA PHE A 166 -0.77 7.61 22.25
C PHE A 166 0.30 7.84 23.33
N ASP A 167 1.04 8.95 23.23
CA ASP A 167 2.12 9.28 24.17
C ASP A 167 1.59 9.44 25.60
N GLY A 168 0.46 10.12 25.78
CA GLY A 168 -0.16 10.34 27.08
C GLY A 168 -0.56 9.04 27.75
N ARG A 169 -1.16 8.10 26.99
CA ARG A 169 -1.58 6.80 27.51
C ARG A 169 -0.42 5.89 27.86
N PHE A 170 0.71 6.00 27.17
CA PHE A 170 1.93 5.25 27.45
C PHE A 170 2.92 5.96 28.41
N ALA A 171 2.63 7.20 28.84
CA ALA A 171 3.56 8.03 29.61
C ALA A 171 3.98 7.42 30.95
N ASP A 172 3.03 6.87 31.72
CA ASP A 172 3.31 6.15 32.97
C ASP A 172 3.09 4.64 32.79
N PRO A 173 4.14 3.82 32.67
CA PRO A 173 4.03 2.38 32.47
C PRO A 173 3.41 1.63 33.66
N ARG A 174 3.27 2.28 34.84
CA ARG A 174 2.65 1.68 36.03
C ARG A 174 1.16 1.99 36.17
N ALA A 175 0.64 2.96 35.41
CA ALA A 175 -0.76 3.30 35.43
C ALA A 175 -1.59 2.22 34.72
N THR A 176 -2.66 1.75 35.38
CA THR A 176 -3.61 0.78 34.83
C THR A 176 -4.89 1.50 34.42
N HIS A 177 -5.16 1.59 33.12
CA HIS A 177 -6.39 2.16 32.56
C HIS A 177 -6.90 1.27 31.41
N PRO A 178 -8.22 1.25 31.14
CA PRO A 178 -8.82 0.36 30.14
C PRO A 178 -8.14 0.42 28.77
N GLU A 179 -7.66 1.58 28.37
CA GLU A 179 -7.04 1.85 27.08
C GLU A 179 -5.65 1.22 26.90
N ARG A 180 -5.06 0.65 27.97
CA ARG A 180 -3.89 -0.24 27.83
C ARG A 180 -4.27 -1.65 27.40
N PHE A 181 -5.50 -2.08 27.67
CA PHE A 181 -5.94 -3.46 27.48
C PHE A 181 -6.66 -3.68 26.14
N VAL A 182 -6.82 -2.63 25.32
CA VAL A 182 -7.39 -2.73 23.96
C VAL A 182 -6.37 -3.18 22.91
N TRP A 183 -5.11 -3.35 23.31
CA TRP A 183 -4.02 -3.77 22.42
C TRP A 183 -3.87 -5.28 22.41
N ASP A 184 -3.89 -5.84 21.21
CA ASP A 184 -3.69 -7.26 20.96
C ASP A 184 -2.26 -7.52 20.48
N TYR A 185 -1.55 -8.41 21.18
CA TYR A 185 -0.27 -8.92 20.71
C TYR A 185 -0.53 -10.00 19.68
N TRP A 186 -0.31 -9.65 18.42
CA TRP A 186 -0.67 -10.47 17.30
C TRP A 186 0.60 -11.08 16.69
N HIS A 187 0.81 -12.37 16.97
CA HIS A 187 1.92 -13.15 16.44
C HIS A 187 1.40 -14.35 15.68
N VAL A 188 1.74 -14.43 14.40
CA VAL A 188 1.57 -15.63 13.58
C VAL A 188 2.93 -15.98 13.01
N PRO A 189 3.48 -17.17 13.30
CA PRO A 189 4.75 -17.62 12.77
C PRO A 189 4.82 -17.46 11.25
N ASP A 190 5.97 -17.00 10.77
CA ASP A 190 6.27 -16.78 9.34
C ASP A 190 5.36 -15.76 8.62
N GLN A 191 4.58 -14.97 9.36
CA GLN A 191 3.72 -13.93 8.79
C GLN A 191 3.95 -12.57 9.44
N TYR A 192 3.72 -12.44 10.73
CA TYR A 192 3.84 -11.14 11.38
C TYR A 192 3.96 -11.24 12.90
N THR A 193 4.55 -10.22 13.48
CA THR A 193 4.61 -9.97 14.92
C THR A 193 4.40 -8.48 15.14
N LEU A 194 3.27 -8.10 15.72
CA LEU A 194 2.99 -6.69 16.02
C LEU A 194 2.01 -6.56 17.18
N ILE A 195 1.85 -5.33 17.69
CA ILE A 195 0.80 -4.99 18.64
C ILE A 195 -0.20 -4.10 17.93
N ARG A 196 -1.49 -4.46 17.95
CA ARG A 196 -2.54 -3.74 17.20
C ARG A 196 -3.83 -3.51 17.97
N THR A 197 -4.59 -2.52 17.52
CA THR A 197 -5.95 -2.19 17.97
C THR A 197 -6.71 -1.54 16.82
N GLN A 198 -8.05 -1.50 16.88
CA GLN A 198 -8.82 -0.63 16.00
C GLN A 198 -8.68 0.83 16.44
N ALA A 199 -8.51 1.75 15.48
CA ALA A 199 -8.33 3.17 15.75
C ALA A 199 -9.59 3.80 16.37
N ALA A 200 -10.78 3.38 15.93
CA ALA A 200 -12.07 3.86 16.45
C ALA A 200 -12.28 3.56 17.95
N VAL A 201 -11.76 2.43 18.43
CA VAL A 201 -11.83 2.05 19.85
C VAL A 201 -10.78 2.78 20.68
N TYR A 202 -9.69 3.21 20.03
CA TYR A 202 -8.59 3.86 20.71
C TYR A 202 -8.78 5.38 20.80
N PHE A 203 -8.98 6.07 19.70
CA PHE A 203 -9.04 7.54 19.71
C PHE A 203 -10.37 8.07 20.23
N PRO A 204 -10.39 9.27 20.85
CA PRO A 204 -11.64 9.99 21.09
C PRO A 204 -12.42 10.17 19.78
N ASP A 205 -13.74 10.03 19.84
CA ASP A 205 -14.65 10.05 18.68
C ASP A 205 -14.39 11.23 17.74
N GLU A 206 -14.19 12.44 18.29
CA GLU A 206 -13.93 13.65 17.51
C GLU A 206 -12.62 13.57 16.71
N LEU A 207 -11.56 13.00 17.29
CA LEU A 207 -10.28 12.84 16.60
C LEU A 207 -10.33 11.71 15.57
N TYR A 208 -11.08 10.64 15.87
CA TYR A 208 -11.30 9.55 14.92
C TYR A 208 -12.08 10.04 13.70
N ALA A 209 -13.18 10.78 13.90
CA ALA A 209 -13.99 11.33 12.81
C ALA A 209 -13.15 12.23 11.89
N GLN A 210 -12.33 13.13 12.45
CA GLN A 210 -11.46 13.99 11.63
C GLN A 210 -10.40 13.20 10.85
N LEU A 211 -9.87 12.12 11.42
CA LEU A 211 -8.93 11.23 10.75
C LEU A 211 -9.62 10.47 9.60
N GLU A 212 -10.80 9.92 9.86
CA GLU A 212 -11.60 9.17 8.90
C GLU A 212 -12.02 10.08 7.73
N ASP A 213 -12.53 11.28 8.02
CA ASP A 213 -12.88 12.30 7.02
C ASP A 213 -11.68 12.68 6.14
N ALA A 214 -10.49 12.87 6.74
CA ALA A 214 -9.29 13.21 5.98
C ALA A 214 -8.86 12.07 5.03
N LEU A 215 -8.96 10.82 5.46
CA LEU A 215 -8.68 9.66 4.62
C LEU A 215 -9.75 9.50 3.53
N LEU A 216 -11.03 9.55 3.86
CA LEU A 216 -12.12 9.47 2.88
C LEU A 216 -12.00 10.57 1.81
N SER A 217 -11.81 11.82 2.21
CA SER A 217 -11.63 12.94 1.28
C SER A 217 -10.41 12.73 0.36
N TYR A 218 -9.31 12.17 0.88
CA TYR A 218 -8.17 11.80 0.06
C TYR A 218 -8.50 10.65 -0.90
N GLY A 219 -9.18 9.60 -0.43
CA GLY A 219 -9.63 8.46 -1.23
C GLY A 219 -10.51 8.90 -2.40
N GLU A 220 -11.49 9.75 -2.14
CA GLU A 220 -12.42 10.26 -3.14
C GLU A 220 -11.70 11.15 -4.16
N THR A 221 -10.97 12.14 -3.67
CA THR A 221 -10.38 13.15 -4.56
C THR A 221 -9.19 12.59 -5.32
N GLN A 222 -8.30 11.81 -4.69
CA GLN A 222 -7.04 11.38 -5.30
C GLN A 222 -7.07 9.96 -5.87
N LEU A 223 -7.91 9.07 -5.34
CA LEU A 223 -7.87 7.63 -5.67
C LEU A 223 -9.19 7.11 -6.26
N GLY A 224 -10.23 7.94 -6.35
CA GLY A 224 -11.56 7.51 -6.81
C GLY A 224 -12.21 6.44 -5.92
N CYS A 225 -11.82 6.33 -4.64
CA CYS A 225 -12.37 5.35 -3.72
C CYS A 225 -13.38 6.01 -2.78
N ARG A 226 -14.60 5.47 -2.70
CA ARG A 226 -15.71 6.05 -1.94
C ARG A 226 -15.80 5.55 -0.50
N ALA A 227 -15.01 4.54 -0.15
CA ALA A 227 -14.97 3.98 1.18
C ALA A 227 -13.54 3.66 1.62
N ILE A 228 -13.38 3.41 2.92
CA ILE A 228 -12.18 2.83 3.51
C ILE A 228 -12.57 1.66 4.41
N SER A 229 -11.69 0.68 4.53
CA SER A 229 -11.81 -0.36 5.55
C SER A 229 -11.70 0.23 6.96
N PRO A 230 -12.12 -0.50 8.02
CA PRO A 230 -11.82 -0.11 9.39
C PRO A 230 -10.34 0.19 9.59
N ILE A 231 -10.04 1.35 10.18
CA ILE A 231 -8.66 1.80 10.38
C ILE A 231 -8.04 1.03 11.55
N TRP A 232 -6.99 0.26 11.27
CA TRP A 232 -6.19 -0.39 12.28
C TRP A 232 -5.05 0.52 12.70
N MET A 233 -4.68 0.44 13.98
CA MET A 233 -3.48 1.08 14.50
C MET A 233 -2.55 0.01 15.04
N SER A 234 -1.27 0.12 14.69
CA SER A 234 -0.24 -0.81 15.11
C SER A 234 1.01 -0.08 15.58
N TYR A 235 1.64 -0.60 16.63
CA TYR A 235 2.99 -0.20 16.98
C TYR A 235 3.96 -1.37 16.97
N TYR A 236 5.22 -1.06 16.66
CA TYR A 236 6.31 -2.01 16.48
C TYR A 236 7.46 -1.62 17.40
N VAL A 237 7.84 -2.57 18.23
CA VAL A 237 9.01 -2.52 19.12
C VAL A 237 9.97 -3.64 18.72
N ASP A 238 11.08 -3.78 19.44
CA ASP A 238 12.09 -4.82 19.26
C ASP A 238 11.46 -6.20 19.02
N GLY A 239 11.80 -6.81 17.88
CA GLY A 239 11.29 -8.10 17.43
C GLY A 239 10.02 -8.06 16.57
N CYS A 240 9.29 -6.93 16.52
CA CYS A 240 8.10 -6.79 15.70
C CYS A 240 8.46 -6.61 14.21
N GLY A 241 7.63 -7.13 13.31
CA GLY A 241 7.80 -7.05 11.87
C GLY A 241 6.63 -7.70 11.13
N GLN A 242 6.64 -7.62 9.81
CA GLN A 242 5.75 -8.38 8.95
C GLN A 242 6.55 -8.95 7.77
N GLU A 243 6.40 -10.24 7.54
CA GLU A 243 6.94 -10.93 6.37
C GLU A 243 6.18 -10.51 5.10
N LEU A 244 6.74 -10.84 3.94
CA LEU A 244 6.12 -10.48 2.65
C LEU A 244 4.79 -11.22 2.46
N HIS A 245 3.73 -10.46 2.17
CA HIS A 245 2.38 -10.95 1.88
C HIS A 245 1.68 -10.03 0.87
N CYS A 246 0.53 -10.45 0.37
CA CYS A 246 -0.35 -9.64 -0.47
C CYS A 246 -1.71 -9.51 0.23
N ASP A 247 -2.35 -8.35 0.10
CA ASP A 247 -3.62 -8.03 0.78
C ASP A 247 -4.85 -8.19 -0.14
N ASN A 248 -4.73 -9.01 -1.20
CA ASN A 248 -5.82 -9.17 -2.17
C ASN A 248 -6.94 -10.05 -1.58
N PRO A 249 -8.24 -9.66 -1.62
CA PRO A 249 -8.86 -8.60 -2.44
C PRO A 249 -9.38 -7.37 -1.67
N HIS A 250 -8.66 -6.86 -0.65
CA HIS A 250 -9.23 -5.85 0.25
C HIS A 250 -9.52 -4.46 -0.36
N GLY A 251 -8.97 -4.14 -1.54
CA GLY A 251 -9.22 -2.89 -2.27
C GLY A 251 -8.09 -2.57 -3.26
N PRO A 252 -8.24 -1.56 -4.14
CA PRO A 252 -7.22 -1.19 -5.12
C PRO A 252 -5.97 -0.54 -4.50
N PHE A 253 -6.09 0.04 -3.30
CA PHE A 253 -4.99 0.72 -2.62
C PHE A 253 -4.95 0.39 -1.13
N ALA A 254 -3.81 -0.10 -0.65
CA ALA A 254 -3.50 -0.16 0.77
C ALA A 254 -2.87 1.16 1.22
N PHE A 255 -3.03 1.52 2.50
CA PHE A 255 -2.39 2.69 3.06
C PHE A 255 -1.74 2.44 4.42
N VAL A 256 -0.70 3.22 4.69
CA VAL A 256 -0.02 3.33 5.98
C VAL A 256 0.20 4.80 6.29
N LEU A 257 -0.47 5.32 7.31
CA LEU A 257 -0.26 6.66 7.85
C LEU A 257 0.62 6.60 9.10
N SER A 258 1.75 7.27 9.10
CA SER A 258 2.69 7.22 10.23
C SER A 258 2.45 8.30 11.28
N LEU A 259 2.48 7.88 12.53
CA LEU A 259 2.61 8.75 13.71
C LEU A 259 3.96 8.53 14.40
N THR A 260 4.95 7.99 13.70
CA THR A 260 6.29 7.73 14.24
C THR A 260 7.07 9.03 14.34
N MET A 261 7.35 9.47 15.56
CA MET A 261 8.13 10.68 15.81
C MET A 261 9.61 10.50 15.48
N ASP A 262 10.25 11.61 15.10
CA ASP A 262 11.70 11.74 15.00
C ASP A 262 12.39 10.61 14.21
N TRP A 263 11.85 10.26 13.03
CA TRP A 263 12.34 9.12 12.24
C TRP A 263 13.86 9.11 12.06
N ASP A 264 14.49 10.25 11.79
CA ASP A 264 15.95 10.29 11.60
C ASP A 264 16.76 10.19 12.91
N LYS A 265 16.12 10.39 14.06
CA LYS A 265 16.72 10.29 15.41
C LYS A 265 16.14 9.13 16.23
N ARG A 266 15.42 8.23 15.58
CA ARG A 266 14.74 7.11 16.22
C ARG A 266 15.74 6.20 16.94
N GLU A 267 15.29 5.60 18.04
CA GLU A 267 16.09 4.68 18.87
C GLU A 267 16.02 3.22 18.37
N PHE A 268 15.58 3.01 17.13
CA PHE A 268 15.45 1.68 16.53
C PHE A 268 15.92 1.65 15.08
N VAL A 269 16.25 0.46 14.59
CA VAL A 269 16.48 0.20 13.16
C VAL A 269 15.37 -0.69 12.62
N GLY A 270 15.15 -0.67 11.31
CA GLY A 270 14.02 -1.35 10.69
C GLY A 270 12.74 -0.51 10.71
N GLY A 271 11.60 -1.17 10.54
CA GLY A 271 10.28 -0.55 10.50
C GLY A 271 9.95 0.13 9.17
N GLU A 272 10.81 0.08 8.16
CA GLU A 272 10.43 0.50 6.81
C GLU A 272 9.33 -0.43 6.27
N THR A 273 8.33 0.15 5.59
CA THR A 273 7.43 -0.65 4.75
C THR A 273 8.25 -1.15 3.55
N MET A 274 8.24 -2.46 3.31
CA MET A 274 8.91 -3.08 2.19
C MET A 274 7.87 -3.44 1.14
N ILE A 275 8.12 -3.08 -0.12
CA ILE A 275 7.25 -3.43 -1.25
C ILE A 275 8.16 -4.04 -2.30
N LEU A 276 7.83 -5.23 -2.77
CA LEU A 276 8.61 -5.91 -3.80
C LEU A 276 8.61 -5.07 -5.07
N LYS A 277 9.77 -4.91 -5.71
CA LYS A 277 9.85 -4.09 -6.92
C LYS A 277 9.25 -4.83 -8.13
N PRO A 278 8.64 -4.12 -9.09
CA PRO A 278 8.02 -4.74 -10.27
C PRO A 278 8.94 -5.69 -11.03
N GLU A 279 10.21 -5.33 -11.22
CA GLU A 279 11.20 -6.15 -11.92
C GLU A 279 11.46 -7.52 -11.27
N VAL A 280 11.23 -7.64 -9.96
CA VAL A 280 11.38 -8.91 -9.24
C VAL A 280 10.26 -9.89 -9.58
N LEU A 281 9.05 -9.39 -9.84
CA LEU A 281 7.92 -10.21 -10.25
C LEU A 281 8.15 -10.86 -11.63
N ASN A 282 9.10 -10.33 -12.41
CA ASN A 282 9.54 -10.89 -13.68
C ASN A 282 11.06 -11.14 -13.72
N TYR A 283 11.57 -11.73 -12.63
CA TYR A 283 12.99 -11.86 -12.34
C TYR A 283 13.87 -12.31 -13.51
N TRP A 284 13.45 -13.36 -14.23
CA TRP A 284 14.28 -13.95 -15.29
C TRP A 284 14.43 -13.08 -16.54
N ARG A 285 13.49 -12.16 -16.81
CA ARG A 285 13.61 -11.24 -17.94
C ARG A 285 14.73 -10.22 -17.74
N SER A 286 15.03 -9.85 -16.49
CA SER A 286 16.06 -8.87 -16.13
C SER A 286 17.26 -9.50 -15.42
N PHE A 287 17.40 -10.83 -15.43
CA PHE A 287 18.47 -11.51 -14.73
C PHE A 287 19.84 -11.26 -15.38
N ASP A 288 20.77 -10.72 -14.60
CA ASP A 288 22.18 -10.60 -14.98
C ASP A 288 23.05 -11.42 -14.02
N PRO A 289 23.66 -12.54 -14.45
CA PRO A 289 24.47 -13.39 -13.59
C PRO A 289 25.74 -12.70 -13.07
N ARG A 290 26.08 -11.52 -13.59
CA ARG A 290 27.23 -10.71 -13.15
C ARG A 290 26.88 -9.76 -12.01
N LYS A 291 25.60 -9.54 -11.71
CA LYS A 291 25.13 -8.63 -10.65
C LYS A 291 24.66 -9.43 -9.44
N GLY A 292 25.23 -9.13 -8.27
CA GLY A 292 24.74 -9.67 -6.99
C GLY A 292 23.38 -9.09 -6.63
N LEU A 293 22.49 -9.92 -6.09
CA LEU A 293 21.14 -9.53 -5.70
C LEU A 293 21.02 -9.60 -4.17
N GLU A 294 20.67 -8.48 -3.56
CA GLU A 294 20.53 -8.32 -2.11
C GLU A 294 19.14 -7.75 -1.82
N LEU A 295 18.70 -7.77 -0.56
CA LEU A 295 17.34 -7.31 -0.21
C LEU A 295 17.03 -5.89 -0.71
N GLN A 296 17.97 -4.93 -0.66
CA GLN A 296 17.70 -3.58 -1.18
C GLN A 296 17.51 -3.51 -2.70
N HIS A 297 17.94 -4.53 -3.44
CA HIS A 297 17.70 -4.65 -4.87
C HIS A 297 16.30 -5.22 -5.14
N LEU A 298 15.75 -6.00 -4.19
CA LEU A 298 14.48 -6.69 -4.31
C LEU A 298 13.26 -5.87 -3.89
N VAL A 299 13.42 -5.00 -2.90
CA VAL A 299 12.31 -4.23 -2.33
C VAL A 299 12.57 -2.74 -2.37
N THR A 300 11.52 -1.98 -2.67
CA THR A 300 11.42 -0.58 -2.29
C THR A 300 11.19 -0.50 -0.79
N ARG A 301 12.06 0.24 -0.08
CA ARG A 301 11.93 0.49 1.35
C ARG A 301 11.38 1.89 1.56
N VAL A 302 10.16 2.00 2.05
CA VAL A 302 9.51 3.28 2.32
C VAL A 302 9.69 3.63 3.81
N PRO A 303 10.46 4.69 4.13
CA PRO A 303 10.56 5.16 5.50
C PRO A 303 9.21 5.71 5.98
N SER A 304 9.00 5.69 7.29
CA SER A 304 7.72 6.03 7.91
C SER A 304 7.83 7.25 8.83
N PRO A 305 8.32 8.43 8.37
CA PRO A 305 8.39 9.63 9.19
C PRO A 305 7.01 10.14 9.60
N PHE A 306 7.00 10.96 10.65
CA PHE A 306 5.79 11.52 11.22
C PHE A 306 4.91 12.19 10.17
N ASN A 307 3.60 11.90 10.21
CA ASN A 307 2.57 12.47 9.34
C ASN A 307 2.79 12.22 7.85
N ARG A 308 3.43 11.10 7.50
CA ARG A 308 3.49 10.58 6.14
C ARG A 308 2.36 9.58 5.89
N LEU A 309 1.58 9.80 4.85
CA LEU A 309 0.73 8.79 4.23
C LEU A 309 1.51 8.09 3.12
N THR A 310 1.65 6.77 3.22
CA THR A 310 2.10 5.91 2.13
C THR A 310 0.90 5.15 1.61
N VAL A 311 0.63 5.27 0.32
CA VAL A 311 -0.41 4.51 -0.39
C VAL A 311 0.30 3.61 -1.40
N PHE A 312 -0.15 2.37 -1.57
CA PHE A 312 0.48 1.46 -2.50
C PHE A 312 -0.49 0.42 -3.03
N ASP A 313 -0.10 -0.21 -4.13
CA ASP A 313 -0.83 -1.30 -4.75
C ASP A 313 -0.68 -2.60 -3.92
N PRO A 314 -1.76 -3.11 -3.31
CA PRO A 314 -1.71 -4.26 -2.41
C PRO A 314 -1.47 -5.60 -3.13
N ARG A 315 -1.50 -5.62 -4.48
CA ARG A 315 -1.17 -6.80 -5.28
C ARG A 315 0.32 -7.14 -5.20
N PHE A 316 1.16 -6.13 -4.97
CA PHE A 316 2.60 -6.31 -4.82
C PHE A 316 2.91 -6.92 -3.45
N PRO A 317 3.72 -7.99 -3.36
CA PRO A 317 4.15 -8.53 -2.09
C PRO A 317 4.83 -7.45 -1.23
N HIS A 318 4.39 -7.29 0.00
CA HIS A 318 4.85 -6.23 0.89
C HIS A 318 4.90 -6.69 2.34
N GLY A 319 5.60 -5.94 3.19
CA GLY A 319 5.79 -6.27 4.59
C GLY A 319 6.40 -5.10 5.37
N VAL A 320 6.85 -5.39 6.59
CA VAL A 320 7.49 -4.39 7.46
C VAL A 320 8.80 -4.98 7.96
N ARG A 321 9.91 -4.30 7.64
CA ARG A 321 11.23 -4.75 8.11
C ARG A 321 11.25 -4.84 9.63
N GLN A 322 11.76 -5.94 10.16
CA GLN A 322 11.80 -6.18 11.60
C GLN A 322 12.46 -5.02 12.35
N VAL A 323 11.81 -4.56 13.41
CA VAL A 323 12.26 -3.49 14.29
C VAL A 323 13.22 -4.05 15.33
N HIS A 324 14.35 -3.38 15.55
CA HIS A 324 15.32 -3.70 16.60
C HIS A 324 15.72 -2.45 17.37
N GLY A 325 15.87 -2.54 18.70
CA GLY A 325 16.55 -1.54 19.52
C GLY A 325 15.72 -0.91 20.64
N THR A 326 14.40 -0.80 20.51
CA THR A 326 13.53 -0.20 21.53
C THR A 326 12.43 -1.14 22.00
N ARG A 327 12.16 -1.17 23.30
CA ARG A 327 10.97 -1.80 23.90
C ARG A 327 9.97 -0.78 24.45
N ASP A 328 10.28 0.52 24.40
CA ASP A 328 9.34 1.58 24.78
C ASP A 328 8.39 1.85 23.60
N PRO A 329 7.08 1.61 23.73
CA PRO A 329 6.11 1.84 22.65
C PRO A 329 6.14 3.27 22.11
N ARG A 330 6.42 4.28 22.95
CA ARG A 330 6.49 5.69 22.53
C ARG A 330 7.67 5.97 21.61
N LYS A 331 8.69 5.13 21.68
CA LYS A 331 9.89 5.24 20.84
C LYS A 331 9.87 4.28 19.66
N GLY A 332 8.87 3.39 19.58
CA GLY A 332 8.68 2.46 18.48
C GLY A 332 8.09 3.12 17.23
N ARG A 333 7.94 2.32 16.18
CA ARG A 333 7.17 2.73 14.99
C ARG A 333 5.69 2.65 15.33
N LEU A 334 4.94 3.72 15.07
CA LEU A 334 3.49 3.80 15.25
C LEU A 334 2.84 4.19 13.93
N VAL A 335 1.88 3.38 13.47
CA VAL A 335 1.17 3.64 12.22
C VAL A 335 -0.31 3.31 12.34
N LEU A 336 -1.10 3.97 11.50
CA LEU A 336 -2.44 3.56 11.13
C LEU A 336 -2.41 2.94 9.74
N HIS A 337 -3.26 1.96 9.47
CA HIS A 337 -3.29 1.26 8.19
C HIS A 337 -4.67 0.67 7.90
N GLY A 338 -4.90 0.40 6.62
CA GLY A 338 -6.13 -0.12 6.06
C GLY A 338 -6.11 -0.04 4.54
N TRP A 339 -7.28 -0.12 3.93
CA TRP A 339 -7.47 -0.08 2.47
C TRP A 339 -8.46 1.01 2.08
N PHE A 340 -8.20 1.65 0.95
CA PHE A 340 -9.22 2.38 0.21
C PHE A 340 -10.01 1.38 -0.63
N THR A 341 -11.33 1.48 -0.58
CA THR A 341 -12.27 0.50 -1.13
C THR A 341 -13.37 1.17 -1.94
N GLU A 342 -14.16 0.36 -2.65
CA GLU A 342 -15.30 0.82 -3.45
C GLU A 342 -14.89 1.90 -4.48
N PRO A 343 -14.06 1.53 -5.47
CA PRO A 343 -13.72 2.44 -6.56
C PRO A 343 -14.99 2.84 -7.31
N ALA A 344 -15.29 4.14 -7.34
CA ALA A 344 -16.42 4.69 -8.07
C ALA A 344 -16.16 6.15 -8.47
N PRO A 345 -16.81 6.65 -9.55
CA PRO A 345 -16.72 8.06 -9.95
C PRO A 345 -17.04 9.01 -8.79
N PHE A 346 -16.21 10.04 -8.62
CA PHE A 346 -16.42 11.09 -7.64
C PHE A 346 -16.48 12.46 -8.32
N PHE A 347 -17.59 13.17 -8.10
CA PHE A 347 -17.79 14.52 -8.62
C PHE A 347 -17.64 15.55 -7.50
N SER A 348 -17.00 16.67 -7.83
CA SER A 348 -16.86 17.83 -6.96
C SER A 348 -17.06 19.10 -7.77
N GLY A 349 -17.66 20.13 -7.16
CA GLY A 349 -18.03 21.36 -7.84
C GLY A 349 -19.55 21.51 -7.98
N PRO A 350 -20.01 22.46 -8.80
CA PRO A 350 -21.42 22.81 -8.92
C PRO A 350 -22.27 21.87 -9.79
N LEU A 351 -21.66 20.96 -10.56
CA LEU A 351 -22.41 20.04 -11.42
C LEU A 351 -23.28 19.08 -10.59
N ASP A 352 -24.54 18.92 -10.99
CA ASP A 352 -25.45 17.98 -10.31
C ASP A 352 -24.94 16.53 -10.49
N PRO A 353 -24.79 15.75 -9.40
CA PRO A 353 -24.25 14.39 -9.49
C PRO A 353 -25.08 13.44 -10.35
N ALA A 354 -26.41 13.59 -10.39
CA ALA A 354 -27.27 12.69 -11.16
C ALA A 354 -27.15 12.97 -12.67
N GLU A 355 -27.11 14.25 -13.04
CA GLU A 355 -26.86 14.67 -14.41
C GLU A 355 -25.46 14.28 -14.89
N ALA A 356 -24.45 14.47 -14.03
CA ALA A 356 -23.07 14.08 -14.32
C ALA A 356 -22.93 12.57 -14.54
N ALA A 357 -23.58 11.77 -13.70
CA ALA A 357 -23.59 10.31 -13.84
C ALA A 357 -24.28 9.84 -15.13
N ALA A 358 -25.35 10.53 -15.56
CA ALA A 358 -26.03 10.23 -16.82
C ALA A 358 -25.11 10.50 -18.02
N ALA A 359 -24.50 11.70 -18.09
CA ALA A 359 -23.57 12.06 -19.15
C ALA A 359 -22.36 11.12 -19.21
N LEU A 360 -21.81 10.76 -18.05
CA LEU A 360 -20.72 9.79 -17.96
C LEU A 360 -21.15 8.40 -18.45
N SER A 361 -22.33 7.92 -18.06
CA SER A 361 -22.80 6.58 -18.45
C SER A 361 -22.99 6.44 -19.96
N GLU A 362 -23.56 7.46 -20.60
CA GLU A 362 -23.73 7.51 -22.06
C GLU A 362 -22.38 7.64 -22.78
N GLY A 363 -21.49 8.47 -22.23
CA GLY A 363 -20.20 8.77 -22.84
C GLY A 363 -19.15 7.66 -22.75
N LEU A 364 -19.24 6.77 -21.76
CA LEU A 364 -18.24 5.71 -21.55
C LEU A 364 -18.50 4.43 -22.36
N GLU A 365 -19.66 4.27 -23.00
CA GLU A 365 -19.95 3.06 -23.82
C GLU A 365 -18.88 2.79 -24.91
N PRO A 366 -18.42 3.80 -25.68
CA PRO A 366 -17.32 3.60 -26.64
C PRO A 366 -16.00 3.22 -25.98
N LEU A 367 -15.71 3.76 -24.79
CA LEU A 367 -14.50 3.42 -24.05
C LEU A 367 -14.50 1.95 -23.64
N TRP A 368 -15.63 1.45 -23.13
CA TRP A 368 -15.74 0.04 -22.76
C TRP A 368 -15.55 -0.89 -23.97
N ALA A 369 -16.11 -0.52 -25.12
CA ALA A 369 -15.90 -1.27 -26.35
C ALA A 369 -14.42 -1.29 -26.78
N ALA A 370 -13.69 -0.17 -26.62
CA ALA A 370 -12.26 -0.09 -26.92
C ALA A 370 -11.40 -0.89 -25.92
N LEU A 371 -11.70 -0.78 -24.62
CA LEU A 371 -10.94 -1.45 -23.56
C LEU A 371 -11.18 -2.97 -23.50
N GLU A 372 -12.30 -3.47 -24.03
CA GLU A 372 -12.57 -4.90 -24.11
C GLU A 372 -11.46 -5.65 -24.86
N ALA A 373 -10.87 -5.03 -25.90
CA ALA A 373 -9.79 -5.62 -26.69
C ALA A 373 -8.49 -5.87 -25.89
N VAL A 374 -8.29 -5.13 -24.79
CA VAL A 374 -7.13 -5.25 -23.90
C VAL A 374 -7.48 -5.84 -22.53
N SER A 375 -8.75 -6.21 -22.34
CA SER A 375 -9.23 -6.93 -21.15
C SER A 375 -8.42 -8.22 -20.95
N GLY A 376 -7.97 -8.45 -19.72
CA GLY A 376 -7.08 -9.55 -19.34
C GLY A 376 -5.61 -9.32 -19.67
N LEU A 377 -5.26 -8.49 -20.66
CA LEU A 377 -3.84 -8.22 -20.97
C LEU A 377 -3.18 -7.28 -19.96
N VAL A 378 -3.99 -6.47 -19.27
CA VAL A 378 -3.57 -5.54 -18.23
C VAL A 378 -4.40 -5.75 -16.97
N SER A 379 -3.78 -5.53 -15.81
CA SER A 379 -4.45 -5.56 -14.51
C SER A 379 -3.99 -4.36 -13.70
N GLY A 380 -4.89 -3.76 -12.92
CA GLY A 380 -4.59 -2.67 -11.99
C GLY A 380 -5.65 -1.60 -12.00
N THR A 381 -5.24 -0.40 -11.59
CA THR A 381 -6.14 0.72 -11.44
C THR A 381 -5.53 1.98 -12.05
N LEU A 382 -6.30 2.64 -12.90
CA LEU A 382 -5.97 3.93 -13.49
C LEU A 382 -6.96 4.96 -12.95
N ILE A 383 -6.43 6.04 -12.36
CA ILE A 383 -7.23 7.13 -11.80
C ILE A 383 -6.96 8.39 -12.63
N SER A 384 -8.02 8.93 -13.24
CA SER A 384 -7.96 10.22 -13.93
C SER A 384 -8.74 11.28 -13.16
N ARG A 385 -8.26 12.52 -13.25
CA ARG A 385 -9.03 13.73 -12.94
C ARG A 385 -9.37 14.44 -14.23
N VAL A 386 -10.65 14.70 -14.41
CA VAL A 386 -11.20 15.46 -15.53
C VAL A 386 -11.69 16.81 -15.02
N THR A 387 -11.31 17.88 -15.70
CA THR A 387 -11.86 19.22 -15.45
C THR A 387 -12.95 19.51 -16.47
N ILE A 388 -14.13 19.89 -15.97
CA ILE A 388 -15.34 20.11 -16.73
C ILE A 388 -15.67 21.60 -16.64
N SER A 389 -15.74 22.28 -17.80
CA SER A 389 -16.05 23.70 -17.83
C SER A 389 -17.47 23.97 -17.32
N GLY A 390 -17.62 24.86 -16.34
CA GLY A 390 -18.95 25.25 -15.85
C GLY A 390 -19.78 25.97 -16.91
N ALA A 391 -19.13 26.71 -17.82
CA ALA A 391 -19.82 27.51 -18.83
C ALA A 391 -20.36 26.71 -20.02
N THR A 392 -19.67 25.62 -20.39
CA THR A 392 -19.98 24.86 -21.61
C THR A 392 -20.26 23.39 -21.36
N GLY A 393 -19.89 22.87 -20.18
CA GLY A 393 -19.91 21.45 -19.86
C GLY A 393 -18.84 20.62 -20.61
N ALA A 394 -18.04 21.24 -21.47
CA ALA A 394 -16.98 20.54 -22.18
C ALA A 394 -15.84 20.17 -21.22
N VAL A 395 -15.23 19.01 -21.45
CA VAL A 395 -13.99 18.65 -20.77
C VAL A 395 -12.84 19.51 -21.29
N THR A 396 -12.15 20.19 -20.38
CA THR A 396 -11.07 21.13 -20.72
C THR A 396 -9.68 20.62 -20.38
N ASP A 397 -9.58 19.68 -19.44
CA ASP A 397 -8.31 19.11 -19.01
C ASP A 397 -8.48 17.69 -18.46
N LEU A 398 -7.41 16.89 -18.57
CA LEU A 398 -7.31 15.56 -18.01
C LEU A 398 -5.91 15.36 -17.41
N THR A 399 -5.87 14.95 -16.15
CA THR A 399 -4.64 14.63 -15.41
C THR A 399 -4.71 13.22 -14.82
N TRP A 400 -3.63 12.45 -14.89
CA TRP A 400 -3.53 11.16 -14.19
C TRP A 400 -3.16 11.36 -12.72
N LEU A 401 -3.93 10.78 -11.81
CA LEU A 401 -3.70 10.88 -10.37
C LEU A 401 -2.97 9.67 -9.79
N ALA A 402 -3.25 8.48 -10.31
CA ALA A 402 -2.59 7.24 -9.96
C ALA A 402 -2.69 6.26 -11.13
N ASP A 403 -1.66 5.42 -11.30
CA ASP A 403 -1.62 4.40 -12.34
C ASP A 403 -0.84 3.19 -11.83
N THR A 404 -1.54 2.11 -11.56
CA THR A 404 -0.98 0.84 -11.11
C THR A 404 -1.04 -0.24 -12.20
N LEU A 405 -1.30 0.14 -13.45
CA LEU A 405 -1.46 -0.84 -14.54
C LEU A 405 -0.18 -1.64 -14.73
N VAL A 406 -0.31 -2.96 -14.64
CA VAL A 406 0.72 -3.95 -14.95
C VAL A 406 0.20 -4.89 -16.03
N GLU A 407 1.11 -5.36 -16.87
CA GLU A 407 0.80 -6.43 -17.81
C GLU A 407 0.60 -7.75 -17.05
N VAL A 408 -0.40 -8.55 -17.45
CA VAL A 408 -0.62 -9.87 -16.87
C VAL A 408 0.32 -10.88 -17.54
N PRO A 409 1.29 -11.47 -16.82
CA PRO A 409 2.19 -12.46 -17.40
C PRO A 409 1.41 -13.73 -17.77
N ASN A 410 1.64 -14.27 -18.97
CA ASN A 410 1.08 -15.53 -19.52
C ASN A 410 -0.32 -15.47 -20.15
N HIS A 411 -0.82 -14.31 -20.57
CA HIS A 411 -1.83 -14.32 -21.62
C HIS A 411 -1.25 -14.88 -22.92
N ASP A 412 -2.11 -15.46 -23.77
CA ASP A 412 -1.71 -16.02 -25.06
C ASP A 412 -0.92 -14.98 -25.83
N ARG A 413 0.40 -15.15 -25.80
CA ARG A 413 1.36 -14.21 -26.36
C ARG A 413 1.14 -14.06 -27.86
N ALA A 414 0.64 -15.10 -28.53
CA ALA A 414 0.26 -15.02 -29.93
C ALA A 414 -0.98 -14.15 -30.14
N ALA A 415 -1.95 -14.14 -29.21
CA ALA A 415 -3.10 -13.24 -29.27
C ALA A 415 -2.70 -11.78 -28.96
N ALA A 416 -1.84 -11.56 -27.96
CA ALA A 416 -1.30 -10.24 -27.65
C ALA A 416 -0.43 -9.70 -28.80
N GLU A 417 0.47 -10.51 -29.37
CA GLU A 417 1.30 -10.15 -30.51
C GLU A 417 0.50 -10.00 -31.81
N ALA A 418 -0.60 -10.74 -32.01
CA ALA A 418 -1.50 -10.57 -33.15
C ALA A 418 -2.36 -9.30 -33.03
N LEU A 419 -2.89 -8.99 -31.85
CA LEU A 419 -3.61 -7.74 -31.59
C LEU A 419 -2.69 -6.52 -31.74
N LEU A 420 -1.42 -6.69 -31.37
CA LEU A 420 -0.38 -5.69 -31.47
C LEU A 420 0.37 -5.74 -32.81
N GLU A 421 0.04 -6.59 -33.79
CA GLU A 421 0.77 -6.70 -35.07
C GLU A 421 2.32 -6.77 -34.94
N GLY A 422 2.85 -7.52 -33.95
CA GLY A 422 4.29 -7.63 -33.71
C GLY A 422 4.92 -6.48 -32.92
N ARG A 423 4.09 -5.67 -32.25
CA ARG A 423 4.52 -4.48 -31.50
C ARG A 423 4.69 -4.77 -29.99
N VAL A 424 5.84 -4.42 -29.41
CA VAL A 424 6.27 -4.82 -28.06
C VAL A 424 5.54 -4.06 -26.92
N LEU A 425 5.34 -4.80 -25.81
CA LEU A 425 4.81 -4.55 -24.45
C LEU A 425 4.64 -3.11 -23.92
N PRO A 426 5.52 -2.12 -24.20
CA PRO A 426 5.29 -0.72 -23.86
C PRO A 426 4.10 -0.03 -24.57
N ARG A 427 3.07 -0.77 -24.99
CA ARG A 427 1.96 -0.27 -25.81
C ARG A 427 0.60 -0.46 -25.17
N LEU A 428 0.41 -1.50 -24.36
CA LEU A 428 -0.90 -1.77 -23.79
C LEU A 428 -1.32 -0.71 -22.77
N ARG A 429 -0.43 -0.33 -21.84
CA ARG A 429 -0.68 0.76 -20.89
C ARG A 429 -0.87 2.12 -21.60
N ALA A 430 -0.02 2.43 -22.58
CA ALA A 430 -0.13 3.67 -23.36
C ALA A 430 -1.40 3.71 -24.22
N LEU A 431 -1.80 2.58 -24.80
CA LEU A 431 -3.06 2.42 -25.53
C LEU A 431 -4.24 2.64 -24.59
N VAL A 432 -4.27 1.97 -23.42
CA VAL A 432 -5.31 2.18 -22.41
C VAL A 432 -5.41 3.67 -22.04
N GLN A 433 -4.30 4.31 -21.73
CA GLN A 433 -4.29 5.74 -21.40
C GLN A 433 -4.76 6.62 -22.57
N GLY A 434 -4.36 6.27 -23.81
CA GLY A 434 -4.78 6.95 -25.04
C GLY A 434 -6.29 6.88 -25.25
N GLU A 435 -6.86 5.66 -25.24
CA GLU A 435 -8.30 5.42 -25.38
C GLU A 435 -9.09 6.16 -24.29
N VAL A 436 -8.63 6.07 -23.04
CA VAL A 436 -9.25 6.78 -21.91
C VAL A 436 -9.18 8.29 -22.12
N LYS A 437 -8.03 8.83 -22.52
CA LYS A 437 -7.88 10.27 -22.76
C LYS A 437 -8.77 10.75 -23.89
N GLU A 438 -8.76 10.07 -25.03
CA GLU A 438 -9.56 10.44 -26.19
C GLU A 438 -11.06 10.41 -25.88
N CYS A 439 -11.54 9.34 -25.23
CA CYS A 439 -12.93 9.25 -24.81
C CYS A 439 -13.30 10.37 -23.81
N LEU A 440 -12.54 10.51 -22.72
CA LEU A 440 -12.87 11.47 -21.66
C LEU A 440 -12.80 12.92 -22.14
N MET A 441 -11.82 13.26 -22.98
CA MET A 441 -11.73 14.60 -23.58
C MET A 441 -12.86 14.89 -24.58
N GLY A 442 -13.46 13.85 -25.16
CA GLY A 442 -14.62 13.94 -26.04
C GLY A 442 -15.96 14.10 -25.31
N LEU A 443 -15.99 13.92 -23.98
CA LEU A 443 -17.21 14.03 -23.20
C LEU A 443 -17.70 15.47 -23.09
N THR A 444 -19.03 15.61 -23.02
CA THR A 444 -19.69 16.87 -22.69
C THR A 444 -20.73 16.61 -21.62
N PHE A 445 -20.67 17.39 -20.56
CA PHE A 445 -21.60 17.39 -19.44
C PHE A 445 -22.58 18.56 -19.57
N PRO A 446 -23.62 18.64 -18.74
CA PRO A 446 -24.41 19.86 -18.63
C PRO A 446 -23.57 21.04 -18.11
N ALA A 447 -23.90 22.24 -18.56
CA ALA A 447 -23.31 23.46 -18.02
C ALA A 447 -23.83 23.71 -16.60
N ALA A 448 -22.96 24.18 -15.70
CA ALA A 448 -23.33 24.55 -14.34
C ALA A 448 -24.01 25.93 -14.32
N GLU A 449 -25.08 26.09 -13.54
CA GLU A 449 -25.77 27.38 -13.40
C GLU A 449 -24.86 28.50 -12.89
N SER A 450 -23.87 28.16 -12.05
CA SER A 450 -22.89 29.11 -11.52
C SER A 450 -21.82 29.52 -12.54
N GLY A 451 -21.64 28.74 -13.61
CA GLY A 451 -20.51 28.87 -14.55
C GLY A 451 -19.15 28.46 -13.96
N GLU A 452 -19.10 27.96 -12.72
CA GLU A 452 -17.86 27.48 -12.10
C GLU A 452 -17.54 26.04 -12.56
N ASP A 453 -16.25 25.75 -12.70
CA ASP A 453 -15.80 24.44 -13.17
C ASP A 453 -16.05 23.34 -12.13
N SER A 454 -16.26 22.12 -12.64
CA SER A 454 -16.39 20.90 -11.83
C SER A 454 -15.24 19.94 -12.11
N HIS A 455 -14.99 19.02 -11.19
CA HIS A 455 -14.00 17.99 -11.33
C HIS A 455 -14.60 16.61 -11.12
N LEU A 456 -14.25 15.69 -12.02
CA LEU A 456 -14.53 14.26 -11.91
C LEU A 456 -13.22 13.53 -11.62
N THR A 457 -13.16 12.78 -10.52
CA THR A 457 -12.16 11.74 -10.30
C THR A 457 -12.76 10.39 -10.72
N LEU A 458 -12.20 9.77 -11.75
CA LEU A 458 -12.69 8.53 -12.33
C LEU A 458 -11.69 7.38 -12.11
N PRO A 459 -12.07 6.35 -11.35
CA PRO A 459 -11.32 5.10 -11.27
C PRO A 459 -11.71 4.14 -12.40
N LEU A 460 -10.71 3.58 -13.05
CA LEU A 460 -10.85 2.46 -14.00
C LEU A 460 -10.08 1.27 -13.45
N VAL A 461 -10.79 0.16 -13.18
CA VAL A 461 -10.22 -1.06 -12.60
C VAL A 461 -10.18 -2.16 -13.64
N PHE A 462 -9.02 -2.76 -13.79
CA PHE A 462 -8.73 -3.86 -14.70
C PHE A 462 -8.35 -5.07 -13.83
N GLU A 463 -9.14 -6.15 -13.89
CA GLU A 463 -8.91 -7.34 -13.06
C GLU A 463 -8.25 -8.47 -13.82
#